data_AF-A0A969T5C2-F1
#
_entry.id   AF-A0A969T5C2-F1
#
_cell.length_a   1.000
_cell.length_b   1.000
_cell.length_c   1.000
_cell.angle_alpha   90.00
_cell.angle_beta   90.00
_cell.angle_gamma   90.00
#
_symmetry.space_group_name_H-M   'P 1'
#
loop_
_entity.id
_entity.type
_entity.pdbx_description
1 polymer ?
#
loop_
_entity_poly.entity_id
_entity_poly.type
_entity_poly.pdbx_seq_one_letter_code
_entity_poly.pdbx_strand_id
1 'polypeptide(L)'
;MLRKLHKLVVKSYIGPLVMTFFIAEFVLIMHFLWLYIGDLVGKGLEWHIILELLVYASAGLVKMALPLAILLASIMTFGNMGEH
;
A
#
# COMPACT_ATOMS: atom_id res chain seq x y z
N MET A 1 -5.38 -31.81 -6.61
CA MET A 1 -4.01 -31.82 -7.17
C MET A 1 -3.43 -30.41 -7.15
N LEU A 2 -3.16 -29.86 -5.95
CA LEU A 2 -2.36 -28.64 -5.81
C LEU A 2 -0.89 -29.06 -5.86
N ARG A 3 -0.29 -28.91 -7.04
CA ARG A 3 1.13 -29.24 -7.26
C ARG A 3 1.98 -28.36 -6.34
N LYS A 4 3.02 -28.93 -5.71
CA LYS A 4 3.93 -28.26 -4.74
C LYS A 4 4.37 -26.85 -5.19
N LEU A 5 4.51 -26.64 -6.49
CA LEU A 5 4.83 -25.36 -7.12
C LEU A 5 3.88 -24.22 -6.75
N HIS A 6 2.55 -24.44 -6.75
CA HIS A 6 1.59 -23.37 -6.41
C HIS A 6 1.76 -22.89 -4.96
N LYS A 7 2.09 -23.83 -4.06
CA LYS A 7 2.33 -23.51 -2.65
C LYS A 7 3.60 -22.67 -2.47
N LEU A 8 4.63 -22.92 -3.29
CA LEU A 8 5.88 -22.13 -3.28
C LEU A 8 5.66 -20.74 -3.85
N VAL A 9 4.91 -20.62 -4.96
CA VAL A 9 4.58 -19.33 -5.57
C VAL A 9 3.81 -18.44 -4.59
N VAL A 10 2.76 -18.99 -3.96
CA VAL A 10 1.97 -18.24 -2.96
C VAL A 10 2.83 -17.86 -1.76
N LYS A 11 3.70 -18.75 -1.27
CA LYS A 11 4.60 -18.45 -0.15
C LYS A 11 5.59 -17.33 -0.50
N SER A 12 6.09 -17.30 -1.73
CA SER A 12 7.01 -16.27 -2.21
C SER A 12 6.32 -14.94 -2.50
N TYR A 13 5.02 -14.95 -2.81
CA TYR A 13 4.25 -13.76 -3.16
C TYR A 13 3.74 -12.97 -1.94
N ILE A 14 3.35 -13.67 -0.87
CA ILE A 14 2.76 -13.03 0.32
C ILE A 14 3.73 -12.04 0.99
N GLY A 15 5.03 -12.39 1.08
CA GLY A 15 6.03 -11.50 1.68
C GLY A 15 6.14 -10.15 0.95
N PRO A 16 6.47 -10.16 -0.36
CA PRO A 16 6.49 -8.97 -1.19
C PRO A 16 5.17 -8.20 -1.18
N LEU A 17 4.02 -8.89 -1.23
CA LEU A 17 2.70 -8.25 -1.21
C LEU A 17 2.46 -7.40 0.04
N VAL A 18 2.74 -7.95 1.21
CA VAL A 18 2.54 -7.22 2.47
C VAL A 18 3.49 -6.02 2.54
N MET A 19 4.75 -6.21 2.14
CA MET A 19 5.73 -5.12 2.13
C MET A 19 5.35 -4.00 1.15
N THR A 20 5.00 -4.32 -0.10
CA THR A 20 4.62 -3.31 -1.09
C THR A 20 3.33 -2.60 -0.75
N PHE A 21 2.39 -3.30 -0.12
CA PHE A 21 1.13 -2.72 0.34
C PHE A 21 1.36 -1.59 1.35
N PHE A 22 2.12 -1.86 2.42
CA PHE A 22 2.41 -0.83 3.41
C PHE A 22 3.23 0.33 2.84
N ILE A 23 4.19 0.06 1.96
CA ILE A 23 4.98 1.11 1.29
C ILE A 23 4.06 1.97 0.40
N ALA A 24 3.22 1.36 -0.42
CA ALA A 24 2.31 2.07 -1.31
C ALA A 24 1.28 2.91 -0.54
N GLU A 25 0.70 2.35 0.53
CA GLU A 25 -0.24 3.06 1.39
C GLU A 25 0.42 4.25 2.09
N PHE A 26 1.63 4.09 2.60
CA PHE A 26 2.40 5.19 3.19
C PHE A 26 2.68 6.31 2.19
N VAL A 27 3.13 5.96 0.97
CA VAL A 27 3.41 6.94 -0.09
C VAL A 27 2.14 7.67 -0.51
N LEU A 28 1.01 6.96 -0.63
CA LEU A 28 -0.27 7.57 -0.96
C LEU A 28 -0.78 8.52 0.12
N ILE A 29 -0.61 8.18 1.40
CA ILE A 29 -0.95 9.08 2.52
C ILE A 29 -0.10 10.34 2.48
N MET A 30 1.21 10.21 2.21
CA MET A 30 2.09 11.38 2.07
C MET A 30 1.72 12.23 0.86
N HIS A 31 1.34 11.60 -0.26
CA HIS A 31 0.84 12.30 -1.44
C HIS A 31 -0.48 13.04 -1.14
N PHE A 32 -1.41 12.39 -0.43
CA PHE A 32 -2.66 12.99 0.02
C PHE A 32 -2.40 14.21 0.93
N LEU A 33 -1.52 14.05 1.93
CA LEU A 33 -1.13 15.15 2.81
C LEU A 33 -0.56 16.32 2.00
N TRP A 34 0.33 16.06 1.05
CA TRP A 34 0.89 17.12 0.21
C TRP A 34 -0.17 17.85 -0.62
N LEU A 35 -1.12 17.13 -1.18
CA LEU A 35 -2.18 17.71 -2.03
C LEU A 35 -3.18 18.53 -1.21
N TYR A 36 -3.56 18.05 -0.02
CA TYR A 36 -4.55 18.68 0.84
C TYR A 36 -3.95 19.58 1.93
N ILE A 37 -2.62 19.74 2.00
CA ILE A 37 -1.98 20.55 3.05
C ILE A 37 -2.49 22.00 3.03
N GLY A 38 -2.68 22.58 1.83
CA GLY A 38 -3.22 23.93 1.69
C GLY A 38 -4.68 24.05 2.11
N ASP A 39 -5.45 22.96 1.99
CA ASP A 39 -6.85 22.91 2.41
C ASP A 39 -7.03 22.59 3.89
N LEU A 40 -6.04 21.96 4.52
CA LEU A 40 -6.03 21.60 5.94
C LEU A 40 -5.44 22.72 6.80
N VAL A 41 -4.41 23.41 6.30
CA VAL A 41 -3.73 24.51 6.98
C VAL A 41 -4.61 25.77 6.93
N GLY A 42 -4.91 26.34 8.09
CA GLY A 42 -5.68 27.58 8.21
C GLY A 42 -7.17 27.42 8.49
N LYS A 43 -7.69 26.18 8.55
CA LYS A 43 -9.10 25.90 8.91
C LYS A 43 -9.38 25.80 10.42
N GLY A 44 -8.39 26.01 11.29
CA GLY A 44 -8.56 25.93 12.74
C GLY A 44 -8.89 24.51 13.26
N LEU A 45 -8.53 23.48 12.49
CA LEU A 45 -8.74 22.07 12.85
C LEU A 45 -7.90 21.68 14.07
N GLU A 46 -8.56 21.07 15.05
CA GLU A 46 -7.86 20.42 16.16
C GLU A 46 -7.06 19.21 15.67
N TRP A 47 -5.95 18.92 16.36
CA TRP A 47 -5.07 17.79 16.03
C TRP A 47 -5.79 16.43 16.00
N HIS A 48 -6.81 16.26 16.84
CA HIS A 48 -7.64 15.05 16.90
C HIS A 48 -8.38 14.82 15.57
N ILE A 49 -8.94 15.89 15.00
CA ILE A 49 -9.71 15.83 13.75
C ILE A 49 -8.78 15.53 12.57
N ILE A 50 -7.54 16.06 12.59
CA ILE A 50 -6.53 15.76 11.58
C ILE A 50 -6.17 14.27 11.59
N LEU A 51 -5.99 13.68 12.78
CA LEU A 51 -5.75 12.24 12.93
C LEU A 51 -6.93 11.40 12.41
N GLU A 52 -8.16 11.79 12.73
CA GLU A 52 -9.36 11.10 12.26
C GLU A 52 -9.49 11.17 10.72
N LEU A 53 -9.20 12.34 10.14
CA LEU A 53 -9.13 12.55 8.69
C LEU A 53 -8.06 11.68 8.03
N LEU A 54 -6.89 11.52 8.66
CA LEU A 54 -5.82 10.67 8.17
C LEU A 54 -6.21 9.19 8.17
N VAL A 55 -6.93 8.72 9.19
CA VAL A 55 -7.44 7.34 9.27
C VAL A 55 -8.55 7.10 8.24
N TYR A 56 -9.43 8.07 8.01
CA TYR A 56 -10.43 7.97 6.94
C TYR A 56 -9.79 8.03 5.55
N ALA A 57 -8.79 8.87 5.37
CA ALA A 57 -8.03 8.97 4.12
C ALA A 57 -7.28 7.66 3.84
N SER A 58 -6.60 7.06 4.83
CA SER A 58 -5.92 5.77 4.64
C SER A 58 -6.90 4.70 4.19
N ALA A 59 -8.05 4.54 4.88
CA ALA A 59 -9.10 3.59 4.50
C ALA A 59 -9.62 3.82 3.06
N GLY A 60 -9.69 5.07 2.61
CA GLY A 60 -10.02 5.41 1.22
C GLY A 60 -8.92 5.01 0.22
N LEU A 61 -7.66 5.26 0.58
CA LEU A 61 -6.48 5.02 -0.24
C LEU A 61 -6.12 3.53 -0.34
N VAL A 62 -6.55 2.67 0.59
CA VAL A 62 -6.38 1.21 0.51
C VAL A 62 -6.84 0.66 -0.84
N LYS A 63 -7.96 1.16 -1.39
CA LYS A 63 -8.49 0.70 -2.68
C LYS A 63 -7.53 0.96 -3.85
N MET A 64 -6.72 2.02 -3.77
CA MET A 64 -5.67 2.35 -4.75
C MET A 64 -4.34 1.68 -4.40
N ALA A 65 -4.02 1.54 -3.12
CA ALA A 65 -2.80 0.88 -2.65
C ALA A 65 -2.79 -0.61 -3.02
N LEU A 66 -3.93 -1.30 -2.92
CA LEU A 66 -4.08 -2.72 -3.25
C LEU A 66 -3.61 -3.09 -4.68
N PRO A 67 -4.13 -2.47 -5.77
CA PRO A 67 -3.71 -2.82 -7.12
C PRO A 67 -2.23 -2.47 -7.39
N LEU A 68 -1.72 -1.37 -6.84
CA LEU A 68 -0.30 -1.00 -6.93
C LEU A 68 0.60 -2.02 -6.23
N ALA A 69 0.21 -2.44 -5.02
CA ALA A 69 0.92 -3.44 -4.24
C ALA A 69 0.95 -4.80 -4.95
N ILE A 70 -0.17 -5.21 -5.53
CA ILE A 70 -0.31 -6.45 -6.30
C ILE A 70 0.64 -6.44 -7.50
N LEU A 71 0.69 -5.34 -8.25
CA LEU A 71 1.59 -5.17 -9.40
C LEU A 71 3.06 -5.31 -8.98
N LEU A 72 3.50 -4.52 -8.00
CA LEU A 72 4.89 -4.51 -7.54
C LEU A 72 5.30 -5.85 -6.93
N ALA A 73 4.43 -6.46 -6.14
CA ALA A 73 4.69 -7.76 -5.54
C ALA A 73 4.80 -8.88 -6.59
N SER A 74 3.99 -8.80 -7.66
CA SER A 74 4.06 -9.75 -8.76
C SER A 74 5.39 -9.62 -9.50
N ILE A 75 5.82 -8.39 -9.79
CA ILE A 75 7.11 -8.12 -10.45
C ILE A 75 8.27 -8.65 -9.60
N MET A 76 8.30 -8.36 -8.30
CA MET A 76 9.37 -8.85 -7.43
C MET A 76 9.37 -10.38 -7.29
N THR A 77 8.20 -11.00 -7.19
CA THR A 77 8.08 -12.46 -7.07
C THR A 77 8.55 -13.16 -8.33
N PHE A 78 8.12 -12.70 -9.51
CA PHE A 78 8.55 -13.28 -10.78
C PHE A 78 10.00 -12.94 -11.12
N GLY A 79 10.49 -11.75 -10.75
CA GLY A 79 11.90 -11.37 -10.90
C GLY A 79 12.81 -12.29 -10.09
N ASN A 80 12.53 -12.45 -8.79
CA ASN A 80 13.31 -13.33 -7.91
C ASN A 80 13.25 -14.82 -8.32
N MET A 81 12.18 -15.26 -9.00
CA MET A 81 12.09 -16.61 -9.57
C MET A 81 12.79 -16.75 -10.94
N GLY A 82 13.05 -15.65 -11.64
CA GLY A 82 13.79 -15.64 -12.91
C GLY A 82 15.30 -15.52 -12.72
N GLU A 83 15.73 -14.99 -11.58
CA GLU A 83 17.15 -14.86 -11.20
C GLU A 83 17.76 -16.15 -10.65
N HIS A 84 16.94 -17.15 -10.29
CA HIS A 84 17.34 -18.45 -9.71
C HIS A 84 16.75 -19.62 -10.50
#